data_AF-A0A0P6X2F0-F1
#
_entry.id   AF-A0A0P6X2F0-F1
#
_cell.length_a   1.000
_cell.length_b   1.000
_cell.length_c   1.000
_cell.angle_alpha   90.00
_cell.angle_beta   90.00
_cell.angle_gamma   90.00
#
_symmetry.space_group_name_H-M   'P 1'
#
loop_
_entity.id
_entity.type
_entity.pdbx_description
1 polymer ?
#
loop_
_entity_poly.entity_id
_entity_poly.type
_entity_poly.pdbx_seq_one_letter_code
_entity_poly.pdbx_strand_id
1 'polypeptide(L)'
;MIVKIILLAFIFLETSNVLALYFAPGSKRANAVGVFSAWEKSKQMPDVHAFIRYLVYWVAGAKLIFLLLLVVIVLFGDEALQRISLLALAIGTVSFYWRLFPLIRSMDRDGQIEPPNYSARLGWMIVGLIILFLGGAFL
;
A
#
# COMPACT_ATOMS: atom_id res chain seq x y z
N MET A 1 14.05 -17.80 -10.00
CA MET A 1 14.09 -16.53 -10.79
C MET A 1 12.78 -15.77 -10.77
N ILE A 2 11.64 -16.42 -11.03
CA ILE A 2 10.31 -15.79 -11.05
C ILE A 2 9.97 -15.09 -9.71
N VAL A 3 10.22 -15.75 -8.58
CA VAL A 3 10.04 -15.19 -7.22
C VAL A 3 10.76 -13.85 -7.06
N LYS A 4 12.04 -13.76 -7.45
CA LYS A 4 12.83 -12.52 -7.38
C LYS A 4 12.24 -11.41 -8.25
N ILE A 5 11.75 -11.73 -9.45
CA ILE A 5 11.13 -10.76 -10.35
C ILE A 5 9.86 -10.18 -9.69
N ILE A 6 9.02 -11.03 -9.10
CA ILE A 6 7.81 -10.61 -8.40
C ILE A 6 8.16 -9.70 -7.21
N LEU A 7 9.14 -10.09 -6.40
CA LEU A 7 9.60 -9.29 -5.26
C LEU A 7 10.15 -7.93 -5.70
N LEU A 8 10.99 -7.90 -6.76
CA LEU A 8 11.54 -6.64 -7.29
C LEU A 8 10.45 -5.73 -7.86
N ALA A 9 9.47 -6.28 -8.59
CA ALA A 9 8.34 -5.51 -9.10
C ALA A 9 7.50 -4.92 -7.96
N PHE A 10 7.27 -5.70 -6.89
CA PHE A 10 6.57 -5.22 -5.71
C PHE A 10 7.35 -4.15 -4.94
N ILE A 11 8.67 -4.33 -4.77
CA ILE A 11 9.55 -3.32 -4.17
C ILE A 11 9.46 -2.01 -4.96
N PHE A 12 9.51 -2.08 -6.29
CA PHE A 12 9.40 -0.88 -7.14
C PHE A 12 8.04 -0.18 -6.98
N LEU A 13 6.94 -0.93 -6.99
CA LEU A 13 5.59 -0.42 -6.77
C LEU A 13 5.47 0.27 -5.40
N GLU A 14 5.88 -0.39 -4.33
CA GLU A 14 5.77 0.16 -2.97
C GLU A 14 6.75 1.32 -2.73
N THR A 15 7.92 1.31 -3.36
CA THR A 15 8.82 2.46 -3.35
C THR A 15 8.13 3.68 -3.96
N SER A 16 7.41 3.50 -5.07
CA SER A 16 6.61 4.57 -5.69
C SER A 16 5.54 5.10 -4.72
N ASN A 17 4.88 4.22 -3.95
CA ASN A 17 3.91 4.61 -2.93
C ASN A 17 4.56 5.42 -1.79
N VAL A 18 5.72 4.97 -1.28
CA VAL A 18 6.45 5.65 -0.21
C VAL A 18 6.91 7.05 -0.66
N LEU A 19 7.46 7.16 -1.87
CA LEU A 19 7.86 8.44 -2.45
C LEU A 19 6.65 9.38 -2.57
N ALA A 20 5.50 8.88 -3.04
CA ALA A 20 4.29 9.68 -3.13
C ALA A 20 3.83 10.16 -1.75
N LEU A 21 3.87 9.33 -0.70
CA LEU A 21 3.47 9.73 0.65
C LEU A 21 4.39 10.79 1.27
N TYR A 22 5.71 10.73 1.01
CA TYR A 22 6.64 11.73 1.55
C TYR A 22 6.64 13.05 0.77
N PHE A 23 6.64 12.99 -0.57
CA PHE A 23 6.91 14.16 -1.40
C PHE A 23 5.67 14.74 -2.06
N ALA A 24 4.61 13.94 -2.24
CA ALA A 24 3.38 14.38 -2.88
C ALA A 24 2.11 13.73 -2.27
N PRO A 25 1.89 13.81 -0.94
CA PRO A 25 0.79 13.10 -0.27
C PRO A 25 -0.60 13.49 -0.77
N GLY A 26 -0.76 14.71 -1.30
CA GLY A 26 -2.00 15.18 -1.94
C GLY A 26 -2.22 14.66 -3.37
N SER A 27 -1.33 13.83 -3.92
CA SER A 27 -1.53 13.19 -5.21
C SER A 27 -2.69 12.19 -5.17
N LYS A 28 -3.40 12.04 -6.29
CA LYS A 28 -4.39 10.96 -6.50
C LYS A 28 -3.76 9.70 -7.11
N ARG A 29 -2.42 9.66 -7.25
CA ARG A 29 -1.65 8.54 -7.81
C ARG A 29 -0.85 7.82 -6.72
N ALA A 30 -0.36 6.61 -7.02
CA ALA A 30 0.57 5.84 -6.19
C ALA A 30 0.14 5.72 -4.71
N ASN A 31 -1.12 5.35 -4.48
CA ASN A 31 -1.71 5.16 -3.14
C ASN A 31 -1.48 6.31 -2.15
N ALA A 32 -1.30 7.53 -2.65
CA ALA A 32 -1.27 8.74 -1.84
C ALA A 32 -2.67 9.09 -1.34
N VAL A 33 -2.76 10.03 -0.40
CA VAL A 33 -3.99 10.33 0.33
C VAL A 33 -4.88 11.38 -0.34
N GLY A 34 -4.47 11.92 -1.50
CA GLY A 34 -5.23 12.93 -2.24
C GLY A 34 -6.56 12.43 -2.81
N VAL A 35 -6.80 11.12 -2.82
CA VAL A 35 -8.11 10.54 -3.15
C VAL A 35 -9.16 10.81 -2.05
N PHE A 36 -8.73 11.05 -0.80
CA PHE A 36 -9.64 11.34 0.31
C PHE A 36 -9.89 12.84 0.39
N SER A 37 -11.14 13.27 0.22
CA SER A 37 -11.54 14.69 0.35
C SER A 37 -11.16 15.31 1.70
N ALA A 38 -11.08 14.48 2.76
CA ALA A 38 -10.63 14.87 4.08
C ALA A 38 -9.20 15.45 4.10
N TRP A 39 -8.32 15.02 3.18
CA TRP A 39 -6.99 15.60 3.05
C TRP A 39 -7.07 17.09 2.72
N GLU A 40 -7.86 17.47 1.72
CA GLU A 40 -7.99 18.88 1.32
C GLU A 40 -8.71 19.70 2.39
N LYS A 41 -9.81 19.15 2.95
CA LYS A 41 -10.56 19.80 4.05
C LYS A 41 -9.67 20.06 5.26
N SER A 42 -8.77 19.12 5.58
CA SER A 42 -7.89 19.26 6.74
C SER A 42 -6.98 20.49 6.66
N LYS A 43 -6.59 20.95 5.47
CA LYS A 43 -5.70 22.12 5.31
C LYS A 43 -6.29 23.41 5.89
N GLN A 44 -7.61 23.47 6.06
CA GLN A 44 -8.31 24.59 6.70
C GLN A 44 -8.22 24.55 8.25
N MET A 45 -7.74 23.44 8.81
CA MET A 45 -7.56 23.18 10.24
C MET A 45 -6.09 22.82 10.51
N PRO A 46 -5.22 23.81 10.79
CA PRO A 46 -3.77 23.60 10.80
C PRO A 46 -3.27 22.50 11.76
N ASP A 47 -3.91 22.36 12.92
CA ASP A 47 -3.65 21.34 13.94
C ASP A 47 -4.02 19.94 13.44
N VAL A 48 -5.21 19.78 12.87
CA VAL A 48 -5.67 18.52 12.27
C VAL A 48 -4.81 18.15 11.08
N HIS A 49 -4.46 19.10 10.22
CA HIS A 49 -3.59 18.85 9.07
C HIS A 49 -2.19 18.41 9.50
N ALA A 50 -1.62 19.03 10.54
CA ALA A 50 -0.34 18.62 11.08
C ALA A 50 -0.39 17.18 11.60
N PHE A 51 -1.45 16.81 12.32
CA PHE A 51 -1.64 15.43 12.79
C PHE A 51 -1.81 14.44 11.63
N ILE A 52 -2.63 14.74 10.63
CA ILE A 52 -2.80 13.87 9.45
C ILE A 52 -1.48 13.70 8.69
N ARG A 53 -0.69 14.77 8.49
CA ARG A 53 0.64 14.66 7.88
C ARG A 53 1.56 13.76 8.67
N TYR A 54 1.57 13.89 10.00
CA TYR A 54 2.33 13.01 10.87
C TYR A 54 1.94 11.53 10.66
N LEU A 55 0.64 11.22 10.63
CA LEU A 55 0.17 9.84 10.38
C LEU A 55 0.58 9.33 8.99
N VAL A 56 0.47 10.17 7.95
CA VAL A 56 0.88 9.82 6.58
C VAL A 56 2.37 9.49 6.52
N TYR A 57 3.22 10.32 7.13
CA TYR A 57 4.67 10.09 7.17
C TYR A 57 5.04 8.91 8.06
N TRP A 58 4.28 8.64 9.12
CA TRP A 58 4.47 7.46 9.94
C TRP A 58 4.20 6.18 9.14
N VAL A 59 3.10 6.12 8.38
CA VAL A 59 2.80 4.99 7.50
C VAL A 59 3.88 4.83 6.42
N ALA A 60 4.35 5.93 5.83
CA ALA A 60 5.44 5.92 4.85
C ALA A 60 6.74 5.36 5.46
N GLY A 61 7.08 5.75 6.69
CA GLY A 61 8.26 5.27 7.41
C GLY A 61 8.18 3.78 7.74
N ALA A 62 7.01 3.31 8.19
CA ALA A 62 6.79 1.88 8.43
C ALA A 62 6.95 1.06 7.14
N LYS A 63 6.41 1.54 6.02
CA LYS A 63 6.60 0.92 4.69
C LYS A 63 8.06 0.90 4.25
N LEU A 64 8.82 1.97 4.53
CA LEU A 64 10.25 2.03 4.20
C LEU A 64 11.06 0.96 4.94
N ILE A 65 10.83 0.78 6.25
CA ILE A 65 11.49 -0.28 7.03
C ILE A 65 11.19 -1.65 6.42
N PHE A 66 9.92 -1.90 6.12
CA PHE A 66 9.47 -3.13 5.47
C PHE A 66 10.15 -3.36 4.10
N LEU A 67 10.28 -2.31 3.27
CA LEU A 67 10.96 -2.41 1.97
C LEU A 67 12.46 -2.71 2.10
N LEU A 68 13.14 -2.08 3.06
CA LEU A 68 14.56 -2.34 3.31
C LEU A 68 14.79 -3.80 3.71
N LEU A 69 13.95 -4.36 4.58
CA LEU A 69 14.00 -5.78 4.92
C LEU A 69 13.76 -6.67 3.69
N LEU A 70 12.80 -6.30 2.83
CA LEU A 70 12.51 -7.08 1.62
C LEU A 70 13.67 -7.05 0.62
N VAL A 71 14.37 -5.91 0.48
CA VAL A 71 15.60 -5.80 -0.33
C VAL A 71 16.67 -6.76 0.19
N VAL A 72 16.90 -6.81 1.51
CA VAL A 72 17.84 -7.77 2.12
C VAL A 72 17.46 -9.21 1.77
N ILE A 73 16.17 -9.56 1.83
CA ILE A 73 15.68 -10.90 1.46
C ILE A 73 15.92 -11.22 -0.02
N VAL A 74 15.75 -10.26 -0.92
CA VAL A 74 16.00 -10.46 -2.36
C VAL A 74 17.49 -10.67 -2.66
N LEU A 75 18.36 -9.93 -1.97
CA LEU A 75 19.81 -9.97 -2.18
C LEU A 75 20.46 -11.20 -1.56
N PHE A 76 20.07 -11.55 -0.33
CA PHE A 76 20.77 -12.54 0.49
C PHE A 76 19.93 -13.76 0.85
N GLY A 77 18.60 -13.69 0.69
CA GLY A 77 17.72 -14.81 0.98
C GLY A 77 17.87 -15.93 -0.05
N ASP A 78 17.78 -17.17 0.44
CA ASP A 78 17.63 -18.34 -0.42
C ASP A 78 16.23 -18.38 -1.04
N GLU A 79 16.02 -19.36 -1.94
CA GLU A 79 14.75 -19.49 -2.64
C GLU A 79 13.58 -19.81 -1.69
N ALA A 80 13.82 -20.62 -0.65
CA ALA A 80 12.80 -20.97 0.33
C ALA A 80 12.32 -19.74 1.10
N LEU A 81 13.24 -18.91 1.60
CA LEU A 81 12.93 -17.68 2.31
C LEU A 81 12.18 -16.69 1.43
N GLN A 82 12.55 -16.57 0.16
CA GLN A 82 11.86 -15.69 -0.79
C GLN A 82 10.43 -16.15 -1.08
N ARG A 83 10.19 -17.46 -1.23
CA ARG A 83 8.84 -18.03 -1.40
C ARG A 83 7.98 -17.84 -0.16
N ILE A 84 8.53 -18.11 1.03
CA ILE A 84 7.83 -17.88 2.31
C ILE A 84 7.52 -16.39 2.48
N SER A 85 8.40 -15.50 2.03
CA SER A 85 8.16 -14.06 2.05
C SER A 85 6.95 -13.70 1.18
N LEU A 86 6.79 -14.28 -0.01
CA LEU A 86 5.57 -14.07 -0.82
C LEU A 86 4.30 -14.53 -0.09
N LEU A 87 4.33 -15.64 0.63
CA LEU A 87 3.20 -16.08 1.46
C LEU A 87 2.90 -15.08 2.59
N ALA A 88 3.93 -14.59 3.27
CA ALA A 88 3.79 -13.56 4.30
C ALA A 88 3.18 -12.27 3.73
N LEU A 89 3.59 -11.87 2.52
CA LEU A 89 3.01 -10.72 1.82
C LEU A 89 1.55 -10.94 1.45
N ALA A 90 1.18 -12.12 0.97
CA ALA A 90 -0.20 -12.46 0.66
C ALA A 90 -1.08 -12.38 1.92
N ILE A 91 -0.67 -13.01 3.02
CA ILE A 91 -1.41 -13.00 4.30
C ILE A 91 -1.52 -11.58 4.86
N GLY A 92 -0.40 -10.84 4.89
CA GLY A 92 -0.37 -9.46 5.33
C GLY A 92 -1.31 -8.58 4.51
N THR A 93 -1.36 -8.81 3.19
CA THR A 93 -2.23 -8.07 2.26
C THR A 93 -3.70 -8.43 2.44
N VAL A 94 -4.04 -9.69 2.74
CA VAL A 94 -5.42 -10.11 3.06
C VAL A 94 -5.99 -9.33 4.24
N SER A 95 -5.16 -8.93 5.21
CA SER A 95 -5.60 -8.15 6.37
C SER A 95 -6.28 -6.81 5.99
N PHE A 96 -6.01 -6.28 4.79
CA PHE A 96 -6.72 -5.12 4.23
C PHE A 96 -8.25 -5.31 4.26
N TYR A 97 -8.74 -6.50 3.91
CA TYR A 97 -10.18 -6.77 3.83
C TYR A 97 -10.88 -6.82 5.19
N TRP A 98 -10.12 -6.93 6.28
CA TRP A 98 -10.70 -6.96 7.61
C TRP A 98 -11.08 -5.55 8.08
N ARG A 99 -10.12 -4.62 8.17
CA ARG A 99 -10.38 -3.29 8.75
C ARG A 99 -10.38 -2.16 7.73
N LEU A 100 -9.50 -2.20 6.74
CA LEU A 100 -9.32 -1.08 5.81
C LEU A 100 -10.38 -1.05 4.71
N PHE A 101 -10.74 -2.21 4.16
CA PHE A 101 -11.73 -2.29 3.09
C PHE A 101 -13.13 -1.82 3.52
N PRO A 102 -13.67 -2.23 4.69
CA PRO A 102 -14.97 -1.71 5.14
C PRO A 102 -14.97 -0.19 5.33
N LEU A 103 -13.87 0.36 5.87
CA LEU A 103 -13.72 1.81 6.09
C LEU A 103 -13.68 2.58 4.76
N ILE A 104 -12.82 2.18 3.82
CA ILE A 104 -12.72 2.87 2.53
C ILE A 104 -14.02 2.75 1.73
N ARG A 105 -14.72 1.61 1.82
CA ARG A 105 -16.01 1.41 1.17
C ARG A 105 -17.09 2.32 1.75
N SER A 106 -17.13 2.52 3.07
CA SER A 106 -18.03 3.48 3.69
C SER A 106 -17.73 4.90 3.22
N MET A 107 -16.46 5.32 3.29
CA MET A 107 -16.04 6.65 2.86
C MET A 107 -16.36 6.93 1.39
N ASP A 108 -16.16 5.95 0.51
CA ASP A 108 -16.49 6.05 -0.92
C ASP A 108 -18.01 6.21 -1.14
N ARG A 109 -18.83 5.39 -0.47
CA ARG A 109 -20.30 5.49 -0.51
C ARG A 109 -20.80 6.85 -0.02
N ASP A 110 -20.14 7.40 0.99
CA ASP A 110 -20.52 8.68 1.61
C ASP A 110 -19.96 9.88 0.82
N GLY A 111 -19.43 9.67 -0.39
CA GLY A 111 -18.93 10.73 -1.28
C GLY A 111 -17.64 11.39 -0.81
N GLN A 112 -16.89 10.75 0.08
CA GLN A 112 -15.68 11.31 0.67
C GLN A 112 -14.41 10.99 -0.12
N ILE A 113 -14.51 10.20 -1.20
CA ILE A 113 -13.39 9.75 -2.02
C ILE A 113 -13.59 10.14 -3.48
N GLU A 114 -12.53 10.57 -4.14
CA GLU A 114 -12.53 10.90 -5.57
C GLU A 114 -11.36 10.21 -6.31
N PRO A 115 -11.62 9.56 -7.46
CA PRO A 115 -12.90 9.43 -8.16
C PRO A 115 -13.88 8.45 -7.47
N PRO A 116 -15.18 8.49 -7.79
CA PRO A 116 -16.15 7.56 -7.20
C PRO A 116 -15.85 6.11 -7.58
N ASN A 117 -16.27 5.17 -6.73
CA ASN A 117 -16.02 3.73 -6.85
C ASN A 117 -14.52 3.36 -6.75
N TYR A 118 -13.72 4.21 -6.13
CA TYR A 118 -12.30 3.96 -5.90
C TYR A 118 -12.08 2.73 -5.00
N SER A 119 -12.95 2.53 -3.99
CA SER A 119 -12.87 1.38 -3.08
C SER A 119 -12.92 0.04 -3.83
N ALA A 120 -13.77 -0.07 -4.85
CA ALA A 120 -13.87 -1.27 -5.69
C ALA A 120 -12.61 -1.47 -6.55
N ARG A 121 -12.07 -0.40 -7.16
CA ARG A 121 -10.82 -0.47 -7.94
C ARG A 121 -9.65 -0.90 -7.07
N LEU A 122 -9.51 -0.30 -5.88
CA LEU A 122 -8.47 -0.65 -4.92
C LEU A 122 -8.61 -2.11 -4.47
N GLY A 123 -9.84 -2.56 -4.17
CA GLY A 123 -10.12 -3.96 -3.85
C GLY A 123 -9.64 -4.91 -4.94
N TRP A 124 -10.04 -4.70 -6.20
CA TRP A 124 -9.59 -5.56 -7.30
C TRP A 124 -8.07 -5.55 -7.51
N MET A 125 -7.42 -4.41 -7.36
CA MET A 125 -5.95 -4.32 -7.41
C MET A 125 -5.29 -5.16 -6.31
N ILE A 126 -5.83 -5.12 -5.10
CA ILE A 126 -5.32 -5.89 -3.95
C ILE A 126 -5.56 -7.39 -4.14
N VAL A 127 -6.73 -7.80 -4.68
CA VAL A 127 -6.95 -9.22 -5.07
C VAL A 127 -5.90 -9.67 -6.08
N GLY A 128 -5.66 -8.87 -7.14
CA GLY A 128 -4.65 -9.19 -8.15
C GLY A 128 -3.25 -9.34 -7.56
N LEU A 129 -2.88 -8.49 -6.60
CA LEU A 129 -1.61 -8.57 -5.90
C LEU A 129 -1.49 -9.85 -5.05
N ILE A 130 -2.55 -10.24 -4.33
CA ILE A 130 -2.58 -11.49 -3.57
C ILE A 130 -2.41 -12.70 -4.50
N ILE A 131 -3.13 -12.73 -5.62
CA ILE A 131 -3.02 -13.80 -6.61
C ILE A 131 -1.60 -13.88 -7.17
N LEU A 132 -0.97 -12.74 -7.47
CA LEU A 132 0.42 -12.69 -7.94
C LEU A 132 1.39 -13.27 -6.91
N PHE A 133 1.23 -12.93 -5.63
CA PHE A 133 2.07 -13.46 -4.57
C PHE A 133 1.89 -14.96 -4.35
N LEU A 134 0.65 -15.44 -4.31
CA LEU A 134 0.36 -16.87 -4.18
C LEU A 134 0.88 -17.64 -5.40
N GLY A 135 0.65 -17.13 -6.61
CA GLY A 135 1.18 -17.71 -7.84
C GLY A 135 2.71 -17.82 -7.81
N GLY A 136 3.41 -16.77 -7.40
CA GLY A 136 4.86 -16.80 -7.26
C GLY A 136 5.37 -17.71 -6.14
N ALA A 137 4.59 -17.94 -5.08
CA ALA A 137 5.00 -18.82 -3.98
C ALA A 137 4.91 -20.30 -4.34
N PHE A 138 3.92 -20.67 -5.17
CA PHE A 138 3.58 -22.07 -5.49
C PHE A 138 4.05 -22.55 -6.87
N LEU A 139 4.45 -21.64 -7.77
CA LEU A 139 5.13 -21.97 -9.04
C LEU A 139 6.65 -21.99 -8.83
#